data_AF-A0A7M5UW74-F1
#
_entry.id   AF-A0A7M5UW74-F1
#
_cell.length_a   1.000
_cell.length_b   1.000
_cell.length_c   1.000
_cell.angle_alpha   90.00
_cell.angle_beta   90.00
_cell.angle_gamma   90.00
#
_symmetry.space_group_name_H-M   'P 1'
#
loop_
_entity.id
_entity.type
_entity.pdbx_description
1 polymer ?
#
loop_
_entity_poly.entity_id
_entity_poly.type
_entity_poly.pdbx_seq_one_letter_code
_entity_poly.pdbx_strand_id
1 'polypeptide(L)'
;MAYLLSITILSSILIGFTNSASWRSKEHQYNYRMSVIENGVTNKWMKGFQPCKDEVKACKKWKNNGQLNCNLKIIKKFCKDSCDVCRAEGPPLDCKVSKHGCCWDNSTAATGKFQQGCPACKDRYPDECKAFLKQCGREDIRIMCPQTCGVPCKTCEDDRHQHTICPLYKEHGFCTHSPILMKKVCSRTCGFCPS
;
A
#
# COMPACT_ATOMS: atom_id res chain seq x y z
N MET A 1 4.14 53.70 -27.64
CA MET A 1 4.40 52.69 -26.59
C MET A 1 3.11 52.36 -25.84
N ALA A 2 2.20 51.61 -26.46
CA ALA A 2 0.93 51.21 -25.83
C ALA A 2 0.49 49.78 -26.20
N TYR A 3 0.99 49.23 -27.33
CA TYR A 3 0.63 47.89 -27.81
C TYR A 3 1.49 46.74 -27.27
N LEU A 4 2.65 47.03 -26.66
CA LEU A 4 3.53 45.99 -26.10
C LEU A 4 3.18 45.60 -24.65
N LEU A 5 2.44 46.43 -23.92
CA LEU A 5 2.03 46.16 -22.54
C LEU A 5 0.74 45.33 -22.44
N SER A 6 -0.05 45.25 -23.52
CA SER A 6 -1.31 44.47 -23.53
C SER A 6 -1.08 42.98 -23.81
N ILE A 7 -0.02 42.61 -24.54
CA ILE A 7 0.27 41.21 -24.90
C ILE A 7 0.85 40.43 -23.72
N THR A 8 1.62 41.07 -22.84
CA THR A 8 2.23 40.42 -21.66
C THR A 8 1.23 40.12 -20.54
N ILE A 9 0.09 40.82 -20.51
CA ILE A 9 -0.98 40.59 -19.52
C ILE A 9 -1.88 39.43 -19.94
N LEU A 10 -2.09 39.21 -21.24
CA LEU A 10 -2.89 38.08 -21.75
C LEU A 10 -2.15 36.73 -21.65
N SER A 11 -0.82 36.72 -21.72
CA SER A 11 -0.03 35.49 -21.57
C SER A 11 0.09 34.98 -20.13
N SER A 12 -0.09 35.85 -19.12
CA SER A 12 -0.05 35.46 -17.71
C SER A 12 -1.38 34.88 -17.20
N ILE A 13 -2.50 35.14 -17.88
CA ILE A 13 -3.81 34.61 -17.49
C ILE A 13 -4.02 33.16 -17.99
N LEU A 14 -3.36 32.76 -19.08
CA LEU A 14 -3.48 31.40 -19.63
C LEU A 14 -2.58 30.34 -18.95
N ILE A 15 -1.58 30.76 -18.15
CA ILE A 15 -0.72 29.82 -17.41
C ILE A 15 -1.32 29.42 -16.05
N GLY A 16 -2.38 30.11 -15.59
CA GLY A 16 -3.03 29.84 -14.30
C GLY A 16 -3.98 28.64 -14.27
N PHE A 17 -4.39 28.09 -15.41
CA PHE A 17 -5.48 27.10 -15.46
C PHE A 17 -5.06 25.65 -15.70
N THR A 18 -3.77 25.33 -15.86
CA THR A 18 -3.35 23.95 -16.19
C THR A 18 -2.90 23.09 -15.00
N ASN A 19 -2.81 23.64 -13.78
CA ASN A 19 -2.33 22.87 -12.62
C ASN A 19 -3.37 22.66 -11.50
N SER A 20 -4.61 23.09 -11.68
CA SER A 20 -5.72 22.69 -10.81
C SER A 20 -6.47 21.49 -11.39
N ALA A 21 -5.75 20.42 -11.77
CA ALA A 21 -6.28 19.06 -11.65
C ALA A 21 -6.38 18.76 -10.15
N SER A 22 -7.37 19.44 -9.55
CA SER A 22 -7.58 19.65 -8.14
C SER A 22 -7.59 18.31 -7.41
N TRP A 23 -6.96 18.26 -6.24
CA TRP A 23 -7.06 17.15 -5.29
C TRP A 23 -8.49 16.63 -5.12
N ARG A 24 -9.48 17.51 -5.28
CA ARG A 24 -10.92 17.23 -5.28
C ARG A 24 -11.36 16.22 -6.35
N SER A 25 -10.70 16.17 -7.51
CA SER A 25 -10.95 15.20 -8.59
C SER A 25 -10.43 13.80 -8.24
N LYS A 26 -9.22 13.71 -7.66
CA LYS A 26 -8.64 12.44 -7.20
C LYS A 26 -9.38 11.88 -5.99
N GLU A 27 -9.82 12.75 -5.09
CA GLU A 27 -10.66 12.39 -3.95
C GLU A 27 -12.05 11.93 -4.39
N HIS A 28 -12.67 12.58 -5.38
CA HIS A 28 -13.92 12.09 -5.98
C HIS A 28 -13.77 10.72 -6.63
N GLN A 29 -12.67 10.49 -7.37
CA GLN A 29 -12.39 9.16 -7.96
C GLN A 29 -12.13 8.10 -6.90
N TYR A 30 -11.46 8.44 -5.80
CA TYR A 30 -11.24 7.56 -4.65
C TYR A 30 -12.56 7.23 -3.94
N ASN A 31 -13.34 8.24 -3.56
CA ASN A 31 -14.62 8.07 -2.87
C ASN A 31 -15.63 7.31 -3.73
N TYR A 32 -15.66 7.56 -5.04
CA TYR A 32 -16.47 6.76 -5.97
C TYR A 32 -16.02 5.30 -6.01
N ARG A 33 -14.71 5.03 -6.14
CA ARG A 33 -14.18 3.64 -6.12
C ARG A 33 -14.46 2.94 -4.79
N MET A 34 -14.34 3.64 -3.67
CA MET A 34 -14.66 3.10 -2.33
C MET A 34 -16.17 2.85 -2.17
N SER A 35 -17.03 3.76 -2.63
CA SER A 35 -18.48 3.57 -2.60
C SER A 35 -18.94 2.41 -3.49
N VAL A 36 -18.22 2.12 -4.58
CA VAL A 36 -18.47 0.97 -5.47
C VAL A 36 -18.11 -0.35 -4.77
N ILE A 37 -17.07 -0.34 -3.92
CA ILE A 37 -16.67 -1.48 -3.07
C ILE A 37 -17.68 -1.67 -1.91
N GLU A 38 -18.11 -0.59 -1.25
CA GLU A 38 -19.08 -0.64 -0.14
C GLU A 38 -20.49 -1.04 -0.62
N ASN A 39 -20.90 -0.63 -1.81
CA ASN A 39 -22.23 -0.93 -2.37
C ASN A 39 -22.25 -2.16 -3.29
N GLY A 40 -21.17 -2.96 -3.33
CA GLY A 40 -21.13 -4.23 -4.06
C GLY A 40 -21.31 -4.11 -5.58
N VAL A 41 -21.04 -2.93 -6.17
CA VAL A 41 -21.16 -2.73 -7.61
C VAL A 41 -19.93 -3.32 -8.27
N THR A 42 -20.13 -4.47 -8.91
CA THR A 42 -19.09 -5.25 -9.57
C THR A 42 -18.48 -4.46 -10.73
N ASN A 43 -17.17 -4.20 -10.67
CA ASN A 43 -16.45 -3.68 -11.83
C ASN A 43 -16.18 -4.83 -12.83
N LYS A 44 -15.78 -4.48 -14.06
CA LYS A 44 -15.56 -5.42 -15.19
C LYS A 44 -14.64 -6.61 -14.86
N TRP A 45 -13.85 -6.52 -13.79
CA TRP A 45 -12.93 -7.55 -13.27
C TRP A 45 -13.60 -8.62 -12.38
N MET A 46 -14.86 -8.45 -11.99
CA MET A 46 -15.64 -9.39 -11.17
C MET A 46 -16.56 -10.32 -12.00
N LYS A 47 -16.43 -10.34 -13.34
CA LYS A 47 -17.14 -11.32 -14.19
C LYS A 47 -16.63 -12.73 -13.88
N GLY A 48 -17.35 -13.44 -13.01
CA GLY A 48 -17.07 -14.84 -12.64
C GLY A 48 -16.83 -15.09 -11.15
N PHE A 49 -16.82 -14.05 -10.31
CA PHE A 49 -16.70 -14.24 -8.86
C PHE A 49 -18.03 -14.75 -8.30
N GLN A 50 -18.14 -16.06 -8.07
CA GLN A 50 -19.25 -16.62 -7.31
C GLN A 50 -19.02 -16.34 -5.81
N PRO A 51 -19.94 -15.65 -5.13
CA PRO A 51 -19.80 -15.40 -3.70
C PRO A 51 -19.78 -16.73 -2.94
N CYS A 52 -18.85 -16.85 -1.98
CA CYS A 52 -18.82 -17.99 -1.07
C CYS A 52 -20.16 -18.05 -0.32
N LYS A 53 -20.87 -19.16 -0.47
CA LYS A 53 -22.19 -19.40 0.14
C LYS A 53 -22.36 -20.87 0.46
N ASP A 54 -23.36 -21.15 1.29
CA ASP A 54 -23.84 -22.51 1.45
C ASP A 54 -24.40 -23.05 0.13
N GLU A 55 -23.98 -24.24 -0.23
CA GLU A 55 -24.50 -25.00 -1.38
C GLU A 55 -25.82 -25.69 -1.03
N VAL A 56 -26.09 -25.91 0.27
CA VAL A 56 -27.28 -26.58 0.78
C VAL A 56 -28.11 -25.64 1.65
N LYS A 57 -29.40 -25.45 1.31
CA LYS A 57 -30.32 -24.56 2.05
C LYS A 57 -30.52 -24.98 3.52
N ALA A 58 -30.38 -26.28 3.81
CA ALA A 58 -30.54 -26.82 5.16
C ALA A 58 -29.44 -26.38 6.14
N CYS A 59 -28.28 -25.90 5.65
CA CYS A 59 -27.17 -25.47 6.49
C CYS A 59 -27.58 -24.41 7.53
N LYS A 60 -28.37 -23.40 7.11
CA LYS A 60 -28.90 -22.36 8.01
C LYS A 60 -29.82 -22.93 9.08
N LYS A 61 -30.69 -23.87 8.70
CA LYS A 61 -31.59 -24.56 9.64
C LYS A 61 -30.80 -25.37 10.67
N TRP A 62 -29.79 -26.11 10.22
CA TRP A 62 -28.93 -26.87 11.12
C TRP A 62 -28.09 -25.97 12.03
N LYS A 63 -27.62 -24.82 11.53
CA LYS A 63 -26.92 -23.81 12.36
C LYS A 63 -27.83 -23.30 13.47
N ASN A 64 -29.03 -22.86 13.12
CA ASN A 64 -29.99 -22.28 14.06
C ASN A 64 -30.52 -23.30 15.08
N ASN A 65 -30.61 -24.58 14.70
CA ASN A 65 -31.06 -25.65 15.59
C ASN A 65 -29.91 -26.32 16.37
N GLY A 66 -28.67 -25.84 16.24
CA GLY A 66 -27.49 -26.43 16.90
C GLY A 66 -27.09 -27.83 16.38
N GLN A 67 -27.60 -28.23 15.21
CA GLN A 67 -27.36 -29.55 14.58
C GLN A 67 -26.21 -29.53 13.56
N LEU A 68 -25.61 -28.37 13.31
CA LEU A 68 -24.55 -28.22 12.32
C LEU A 68 -23.18 -28.62 12.89
N ASN A 69 -22.65 -29.74 12.44
CA ASN A 69 -21.31 -30.20 12.81
C ASN A 69 -20.25 -29.78 11.77
N CYS A 70 -19.60 -28.64 11.99
CA CYS A 70 -18.58 -28.09 11.11
C CYS A 70 -17.21 -28.78 11.16
N ASN A 71 -17.04 -29.80 12.03
CA ASN A 71 -15.83 -30.63 12.04
C ASN A 71 -15.85 -31.70 10.93
N LEU A 72 -17.03 -32.01 10.38
CA LEU A 72 -17.17 -32.94 9.26
C LEU A 72 -16.75 -32.25 7.96
N LYS A 73 -15.76 -32.81 7.26
CA LYS A 73 -15.25 -32.28 5.98
C LYS A 73 -16.36 -32.06 4.94
N ILE A 74 -17.33 -32.98 4.87
CA ILE A 74 -18.49 -32.87 3.98
C ILE A 74 -19.37 -31.66 4.35
N ILE A 75 -19.70 -31.50 5.63
CA ILE A 75 -20.54 -30.38 6.10
C ILE A 75 -19.80 -29.07 5.87
N LYS A 76 -18.51 -29.00 6.21
CA LYS A 76 -17.67 -27.82 5.99
C LYS A 76 -17.56 -27.42 4.51
N LYS A 77 -17.61 -28.41 3.60
CA LYS A 77 -17.59 -28.19 2.14
C LYS A 77 -18.92 -27.63 1.62
N PHE A 78 -20.06 -28.11 2.10
CA PHE A 78 -21.37 -27.66 1.59
C PHE A 78 -21.95 -26.47 2.35
N CYS A 79 -21.63 -26.34 3.64
CA CYS A 79 -22.12 -25.31 4.54
C CYS A 79 -21.02 -24.26 4.82
N LYS A 80 -20.39 -23.74 3.76
CA LYS A 80 -19.21 -22.87 3.86
C LYS A 80 -19.51 -21.57 4.63
N ASP A 81 -20.68 -20.99 4.42
CA ASP A 81 -21.12 -19.76 5.07
C ASP A 81 -21.60 -20.06 6.49
N SER A 82 -22.44 -21.08 6.65
CA SER A 82 -22.93 -21.48 7.97
C SER A 82 -21.83 -21.98 8.92
N CYS A 83 -20.73 -22.54 8.40
CA CYS A 83 -19.56 -22.95 9.17
C CYS A 83 -18.46 -21.88 9.27
N ASP A 84 -18.75 -20.63 8.88
CA ASP A 84 -17.83 -19.49 8.92
C ASP A 84 -16.48 -19.78 8.20
N VAL A 85 -16.53 -20.63 7.17
CA VAL A 85 -15.40 -20.99 6.29
C VAL A 85 -15.21 -19.92 5.21
N CYS A 86 -16.29 -19.21 4.87
CA CYS A 86 -16.26 -18.06 3.99
C CYS A 86 -15.49 -16.90 4.64
N ARG A 87 -14.16 -17.01 4.71
CA ARG A 87 -13.30 -15.84 4.87
C ARG A 87 -13.33 -15.13 3.53
N ALA A 88 -13.88 -13.92 3.51
CA ALA A 88 -13.61 -13.01 2.42
C ALA A 88 -12.11 -12.68 2.47
N GLU A 89 -11.28 -13.52 1.86
CA GLU A 89 -10.10 -13.00 1.19
C GLU A 89 -10.68 -12.14 0.07
N GLY A 90 -10.94 -10.86 0.39
CA GLY A 90 -11.20 -9.88 -0.65
C GLY A 90 -10.12 -10.05 -1.73
N PRO A 91 -10.44 -9.78 -3.01
CA PRO A 91 -9.45 -9.89 -4.07
C PRO A 91 -8.15 -9.24 -3.58
N PRO A 92 -6.98 -9.90 -3.68
CA PRO A 92 -5.74 -9.39 -3.12
C PRO A 92 -5.64 -7.93 -3.52
N LEU A 93 -5.79 -7.05 -2.52
CA LEU A 93 -5.82 -5.61 -2.77
C LEU A 93 -4.45 -5.29 -3.31
N ASP A 94 -4.35 -5.08 -4.63
CA ASP A 94 -3.12 -4.59 -5.24
C ASP A 94 -2.68 -3.42 -4.39
N CYS A 95 -1.49 -3.50 -3.79
CA CYS A 95 -1.02 -2.51 -2.83
C CYS A 95 -1.02 -1.09 -3.42
N LYS A 96 -1.06 -0.95 -4.76
CA LYS A 96 -1.25 0.30 -5.49
C LYS A 96 -2.58 1.01 -5.19
N VAL A 97 -3.61 0.29 -4.75
CA VAL A 97 -4.90 0.87 -4.35
C VAL A 97 -4.95 1.28 -2.88
N SER A 98 -3.96 0.86 -2.09
CA SER A 98 -3.89 1.26 -0.68
C SER A 98 -3.59 2.76 -0.54
N LYS A 99 -4.00 3.35 0.58
CA LYS A 99 -3.81 4.78 0.88
C LYS A 99 -2.34 5.23 0.81
N HIS A 100 -1.41 4.32 1.06
CA HIS A 100 0.03 4.61 1.14
C HIS A 100 0.85 3.91 0.05
N GLY A 101 0.21 3.19 -0.87
CA GLY A 101 0.85 2.48 -1.97
C GLY A 101 1.58 1.21 -1.54
N CYS A 102 2.40 0.70 -2.45
CA CYS A 102 3.20 -0.50 -2.22
C CYS A 102 4.49 -0.23 -1.47
N CYS A 103 4.94 -1.26 -0.76
CA CYS A 103 6.28 -1.36 -0.26
C CYS A 103 7.31 -1.54 -1.40
N TRP A 104 8.59 -1.53 -1.07
CA TRP A 104 9.69 -1.75 -2.03
C TRP A 104 9.61 -3.12 -2.74
N ASP A 105 8.92 -4.09 -2.14
CA ASP A 105 8.69 -5.43 -2.69
C ASP A 105 7.52 -5.49 -3.69
N ASN A 106 6.84 -4.35 -3.93
CA ASN A 106 5.71 -4.21 -4.85
C ASN A 106 4.54 -5.19 -4.60
N SER A 107 4.48 -5.77 -3.41
CA SER A 107 3.51 -6.79 -3.02
C SER A 107 2.83 -6.43 -1.69
N THR A 108 3.59 -5.89 -0.74
CA THR A 108 3.07 -5.51 0.57
C THR A 108 2.47 -4.11 0.49
N ALA A 109 1.26 -3.93 1.03
CA ALA A 109 0.67 -2.61 1.19
C ALA A 109 1.30 -1.88 2.39
N ALA A 110 1.76 -0.65 2.18
CA ALA A 110 2.27 0.17 3.27
C ALA A 110 1.12 0.54 4.22
N THR A 111 1.34 0.34 5.52
CA THR A 111 0.35 0.67 6.57
C THR A 111 0.30 2.17 6.85
N GLY A 112 1.35 2.91 6.48
CA GLY A 112 1.46 4.34 6.72
C GLY A 112 2.39 5.03 5.71
N LYS A 113 2.54 6.34 5.86
CA LYS A 113 3.51 7.13 5.06
C LYS A 113 4.93 6.62 5.30
N PHE A 114 5.82 6.87 4.34
CA PHE A 114 7.24 6.51 4.45
C PHE A 114 7.50 5.01 4.63
N GLN A 115 6.76 4.15 3.91
CA GLN A 115 6.94 2.69 3.96
C GLN A 115 6.71 2.11 5.38
N GLN A 116 5.88 2.76 6.21
CA GLN A 116 5.56 2.25 7.53
C GLN A 116 4.83 0.90 7.40
N GLY A 117 5.27 -0.09 8.18
CA GLY A 117 4.77 -1.47 8.10
C GLY A 117 5.27 -2.27 6.90
N CYS A 118 6.22 -1.74 6.13
CA CYS A 118 6.90 -2.50 5.09
C CYS A 118 7.96 -3.44 5.67
N PRO A 119 8.23 -4.59 5.01
CA PRO A 119 9.28 -5.50 5.43
C PRO A 119 10.66 -4.85 5.34
N ALA A 120 11.62 -5.37 6.10
CA ALA A 120 13.01 -4.92 6.03
C ALA A 120 13.60 -5.19 4.64
N CYS A 121 14.20 -4.16 4.04
CA CYS A 121 14.84 -4.27 2.73
C CYS A 121 16.26 -4.83 2.87
N LYS A 122 16.35 -6.14 3.11
CA LYS A 122 17.60 -6.88 3.26
C LYS A 122 17.54 -8.18 2.49
N ASP A 123 18.70 -8.65 2.04
CA ASP A 123 18.80 -9.95 1.41
C ASP A 123 18.43 -11.05 2.41
N ARG A 124 17.52 -11.94 2.00
CA ARG A 124 17.06 -13.04 2.85
C ARG A 124 18.14 -14.11 3.02
N TYR A 125 18.96 -14.30 1.99
CA TYR A 125 20.01 -15.31 1.88
C TYR A 125 21.27 -14.67 1.28
N PRO A 126 22.03 -13.88 2.06
CA PRO A 126 23.07 -12.99 1.51
C PRO A 126 24.18 -13.71 0.73
N ASP A 127 24.52 -14.94 1.10
CA ASP A 127 25.57 -15.71 0.41
C ASP A 127 25.08 -16.28 -0.92
N GLU A 128 23.84 -16.76 -0.95
CA GLU A 128 23.17 -17.22 -2.16
C GLU A 128 22.85 -16.07 -3.11
N CYS A 129 22.47 -14.90 -2.58
CA CYS A 129 22.18 -13.72 -3.38
C CYS A 129 23.37 -13.31 -4.25
N LYS A 130 24.61 -13.45 -3.75
CA LYS A 130 25.83 -13.22 -4.54
C LYS A 130 25.90 -14.09 -5.80
N ALA A 131 25.45 -15.35 -5.71
CA ALA A 131 25.39 -16.26 -6.85
C ALA A 131 24.30 -15.87 -7.87
N PHE A 132 23.25 -15.18 -7.41
CA PHE A 132 22.12 -14.75 -8.22
C PHE A 132 22.22 -13.30 -8.74
N LEU A 133 23.37 -12.62 -8.58
CA LEU A 133 23.56 -11.22 -9.01
C LEU A 133 23.17 -11.00 -10.49
N LYS A 134 23.42 -11.97 -11.37
CA LYS A 134 23.07 -11.88 -12.80
C LYS A 134 21.59 -12.13 -13.10
N GLN A 135 20.82 -12.62 -12.11
CA GLN A 135 19.41 -12.99 -12.25
C GLN A 135 18.46 -11.91 -11.69
N CYS A 136 18.96 -10.71 -11.39
CA CYS A 136 18.16 -9.60 -10.89
C CYS A 136 17.09 -9.07 -11.87
N GLY A 137 17.01 -9.60 -13.09
CA GLY A 137 15.85 -9.38 -13.97
C GLY A 137 14.59 -10.13 -13.52
N ARG A 138 14.73 -11.16 -12.68
CA ARG A 138 13.59 -11.91 -12.15
C ARG A 138 13.03 -11.27 -10.89
N GLU A 139 11.72 -11.07 -10.86
CA GLU A 139 11.02 -10.42 -9.74
C GLU A 139 11.19 -11.17 -8.41
N ASP A 140 11.15 -12.50 -8.43
CA ASP A 140 11.33 -13.33 -7.24
C ASP A 140 12.74 -13.20 -6.64
N ILE A 141 13.77 -13.11 -7.48
CA ILE A 141 15.14 -12.84 -7.04
C ILE A 141 15.26 -11.41 -6.49
N ARG A 142 14.61 -10.42 -7.12
CA ARG A 142 14.62 -9.03 -6.61
C ARG A 142 13.96 -8.88 -5.23
N ILE A 143 12.86 -9.60 -4.98
CA ILE A 143 12.17 -9.60 -3.69
C ILE A 143 13.01 -10.32 -2.62
N MET A 144 13.70 -11.40 -3.00
CA MET A 144 14.52 -12.20 -2.10
C MET A 144 15.89 -11.56 -1.80
N CYS A 145 16.46 -10.88 -2.79
CA CYS A 145 17.80 -10.28 -2.79
C CYS A 145 17.75 -8.78 -3.13
N PRO A 146 16.95 -7.96 -2.42
CA PRO A 146 16.76 -6.56 -2.78
C PRO A 146 18.04 -5.73 -2.72
N GLN A 147 18.95 -6.00 -1.80
CA GLN A 147 20.21 -5.25 -1.69
C GLN A 147 21.19 -5.66 -2.76
N THR A 148 21.41 -6.97 -2.95
CA THR A 148 22.30 -7.47 -4.01
C THR A 148 21.82 -7.02 -5.40
N CYS A 149 20.51 -6.99 -5.62
CA CYS A 149 19.93 -6.53 -6.89
C CYS A 149 19.82 -5.02 -7.03
N GLY A 150 20.28 -4.25 -6.04
CA GLY A 150 20.19 -2.78 -6.06
C GLY A 150 18.76 -2.29 -6.21
N VAL A 151 17.78 -3.04 -5.70
CA VAL A 151 16.39 -2.59 -5.63
C VAL A 151 16.41 -1.28 -4.86
N PRO A 152 15.79 -0.20 -5.38
CA PRO A 152 15.72 1.08 -4.69
C PRO A 152 14.76 0.94 -3.50
N CYS A 153 15.26 0.32 -2.45
CA CYS A 153 14.72 0.38 -1.12
C CYS A 153 14.61 1.87 -0.80
N LYS A 154 13.40 2.40 -0.62
CA LYS A 154 13.25 3.65 0.14
C LYS A 154 13.59 3.28 1.58
N THR A 155 14.88 3.16 1.86
CA THR A 155 15.39 2.87 3.18
C THR A 155 14.99 4.03 4.07
N CYS A 156 14.53 3.68 5.27
CA CYS A 156 14.34 4.67 6.30
C CYS A 156 15.74 5.05 6.80
N GLU A 157 16.32 6.04 6.15
CA GLU A 157 17.62 6.62 6.44
C GLU A 157 17.46 8.11 6.71
N ASP A 158 18.48 8.70 7.35
CA ASP A 158 18.56 10.14 7.47
C ASP A 158 18.92 10.73 6.10
N ASP A 159 18.44 11.94 5.83
CA ASP A 159 18.75 12.67 4.60
C ASP A 159 20.26 12.83 4.47
N ARG A 160 20.82 12.41 3.33
CA ARG A 160 22.28 12.40 3.10
C ARG A 160 22.94 13.77 3.30
N HIS A 161 22.24 14.86 3.01
CA HIS A 161 22.77 16.22 3.17
C HIS A 161 22.68 16.74 4.61
N GLN A 162 21.80 16.17 5.43
CA GLN A 162 21.57 16.61 6.81
C GLN A 162 21.90 15.56 7.88
N HIS A 163 22.34 14.35 7.49
CA HIS A 163 22.60 13.25 8.41
C HIS A 163 23.61 13.62 9.52
N THR A 164 24.57 14.51 9.24
CA THR A 164 25.56 14.98 10.21
C THR A 164 24.97 15.82 11.35
N ILE A 165 23.86 16.53 11.12
CA ILE A 165 23.21 17.36 12.15
C ILE A 165 22.07 16.63 12.89
N CYS A 166 21.65 15.46 12.39
CA CYS A 166 20.61 14.66 13.02
C CYS A 166 20.86 14.30 14.50
N PRO A 167 22.09 13.98 14.96
CA PRO A 167 22.37 13.75 16.38
C PRO A 167 22.02 14.96 17.25
N LEU A 168 22.36 16.16 16.77
CA LEU A 168 22.08 17.42 17.46
C LEU A 168 20.57 17.70 17.52
N TYR A 169 19.86 17.48 16.42
CA TYR A 169 18.39 17.59 16.41
C TYR A 169 17.72 16.61 17.38
N LYS A 170 18.23 15.39 17.51
CA LYS A 170 17.73 14.43 18.49
C LYS A 170 17.97 14.88 19.92
N GLU A 171 19.18 15.33 20.23
CA GLU A 171 19.54 15.84 21.56
C GLU A 171 18.66 17.03 21.96
N HIS A 172 18.34 17.91 21.02
CA HIS A 172 17.49 19.09 21.24
C HIS A 172 15.98 18.78 21.15
N GLY A 173 15.60 17.50 21.06
CA GLY A 173 14.20 17.07 21.10
C GLY A 173 13.38 17.39 19.85
N PHE A 174 14.00 17.66 18.70
CA PHE A 174 13.27 17.91 17.44
C PHE A 174 12.47 16.69 16.98
N CYS A 175 12.90 15.48 17.35
CA CYS A 175 12.14 14.26 17.07
C CYS A 175 10.72 14.32 17.64
N THR A 176 10.53 14.96 18.80
CA THR A 176 9.24 15.08 19.46
C THR A 176 8.49 16.35 19.04
N HIS A 177 9.20 17.48 18.89
CA HIS A 177 8.59 18.77 18.56
C HIS A 177 8.27 18.95 17.07
N SER A 178 9.03 18.29 16.19
CA SER A 178 8.92 18.42 14.73
C SER A 178 8.93 17.06 14.03
N PRO A 179 8.02 16.14 14.40
CA PRO A 179 8.05 14.76 13.92
C PRO A 179 7.84 14.65 12.41
N ILE A 180 7.11 15.59 11.78
CA ILE A 180 6.88 15.58 10.33
C ILE A 180 8.18 15.89 9.58
N LEU A 181 8.91 16.92 10.02
CA LEU A 181 10.19 17.30 9.40
C LEU A 181 11.25 16.23 9.69
N MET A 182 11.35 15.78 10.94
CA MET A 182 12.34 14.80 11.35
C MET A 182 12.11 13.43 10.72
N LYS A 183 10.87 13.05 10.38
CA LYS A 183 10.59 11.85 9.56
C LYS A 183 11.14 11.92 8.14
N LYS A 184 11.38 13.12 7.62
CA LYS A 184 11.93 13.33 6.27
C LYS A 184 13.46 13.48 6.30
N VAL A 185 13.97 14.14 7.33
CA VAL A 185 15.38 14.57 7.42
C VAL A 185 16.20 13.63 8.31
N CYS A 186 15.65 13.16 9.42
CA CYS A 186 16.37 12.39 10.44
C CYS A 186 15.57 11.14 10.86
N SER A 187 15.00 10.45 9.87
CA SER A 187 14.11 9.30 10.02
C SER A 187 14.70 8.21 10.93
N ARG A 188 15.98 7.90 10.73
CA ARG A 188 16.71 6.85 11.44
C ARG A 188 17.19 7.32 12.79
N THR A 189 17.81 8.50 12.86
CA THR A 189 18.31 9.06 14.12
C THR A 189 17.19 9.25 15.14
N CYS A 190 16.02 9.71 14.70
CA CYS A 190 14.84 9.88 15.55
C CYS A 190 14.06 8.58 15.84
N GLY A 191 14.50 7.43 15.33
CA GLY A 191 13.85 6.14 15.60
C GLY A 191 12.47 6.00 14.95
N PHE A 192 12.20 6.73 13.86
CA PHE A 192 10.96 6.58 13.10
C PHE A 192 10.98 5.40 12.14
N CYS A 193 12.15 4.79 11.96
CA CYS A 193 12.32 3.60 11.14
C CYS A 193 11.83 2.36 11.88
N PRO A 194 10.99 1.53 11.24
CA PRO A 194 10.71 0.20 11.77
C PRO A 194 12.01 -0.63 11.77
N SER A 195 12.27 -1.32 12.88
CA SER A 195 13.40 -2.22 13.12
C SER A 195 13.24 -3.57 12.45
#